data_AF-A0AAN7CA22-F1
#
_entry.id   AF-A0AAN7CA22-F1
#
_cell.length_a   1.000
_cell.length_b   1.000
_cell.length_c   1.000
_cell.angle_alpha   90.00
_cell.angle_beta   90.00
_cell.angle_gamma   90.00
#
_symmetry.space_group_name_H-M   'P 1'
#
loop_
_entity.id
_entity.type
_entity.pdbx_description
1 polymer ?
#
loop_
_entity_poly.entity_id
_entity_poly.type
_entity_poly.pdbx_seq_one_letter_code
_entity_poly.pdbx_strand_id
1 'polypeptide(L)'
;MEQNLNCNVQECGVQLTEQAVVTVCSHAICLECAKSNGFAAQAPYTCPVCRQPLSASDVCEQLLHPSEEWKSVALSGLGPTVVMECAGRALSFWSYQMANQMSVPQPQPALLGSSLPMEAHAKCERTAA
;
A
#
# COMPACT_ATOMS: atom_id res chain seq x y z
N MET A 1 6.45 5.66 15.88
CA MET A 1 5.21 5.21 15.23
C MET A 1 5.62 4.15 14.24
N GLU A 2 4.99 2.97 14.26
CA GLU A 2 5.19 1.98 13.21
C GLU A 2 4.71 2.57 11.88
N GLN A 3 5.48 2.37 10.80
CA GLN A 3 5.09 2.84 9.48
C GLN A 3 4.06 1.90 8.89
N ASN A 4 2.93 2.39 8.42
CA ASN A 4 1.98 1.52 7.73
C ASN A 4 2.53 1.09 6.36
N LEU A 5 1.96 0.01 5.85
CA LEU A 5 2.19 -0.43 4.48
C LEU A 5 1.42 0.47 3.51
N ASN A 6 1.92 0.61 2.28
CA ASN A 6 1.24 1.24 1.16
C ASN A 6 0.88 0.19 0.10
N CYS A 7 -0.22 0.40 -0.61
CA CYS A 7 -0.63 -0.44 -1.72
C CYS A 7 0.49 -0.50 -2.77
N ASN A 8 0.87 -1.71 -3.17
CA ASN A 8 1.95 -1.94 -4.14
C ASN A 8 1.51 -1.80 -5.60
N VAL A 9 0.22 -1.65 -5.89
CA VAL A 9 -0.24 -1.39 -7.26
C VAL A 9 0.29 -0.02 -7.70
N GLN A 10 0.93 -0.01 -8.87
CA GLN A 10 1.50 1.20 -9.46
C GLN A 10 0.45 2.32 -9.51
N GLU A 11 0.85 3.56 -9.20
CA GLU A 11 -0.02 4.75 -9.18
C GLU A 11 -1.07 4.81 -8.06
N CYS A 12 -1.33 3.72 -7.33
CA CYS A 12 -2.25 3.74 -6.18
C CYS A 12 -1.58 4.37 -4.96
N GLY A 13 -0.51 3.74 -4.44
CA GLY A 13 0.28 4.24 -3.31
C GLY A 13 -0.49 4.51 -2.00
N VAL A 14 -1.78 4.16 -1.92
CA VAL A 14 -2.61 4.45 -0.74
C VAL A 14 -2.09 3.72 0.48
N GLN A 15 -2.11 4.38 1.63
CA GLN A 15 -1.77 3.76 2.90
C GLN A 15 -2.82 2.69 3.24
N LEU A 16 -2.34 1.52 3.65
CA LEU A 16 -3.17 0.40 4.09
C LEU A 16 -3.38 0.53 5.60
N THR A 17 -4.64 0.59 6.03
CA THR A 17 -4.99 0.91 7.42
C THR A 17 -5.66 -0.25 8.14
N GLU A 18 -6.75 -0.79 7.60
CA GLU A 18 -7.53 -1.83 8.30
C GLU A 18 -7.25 -3.22 7.72
N GLN A 19 -7.43 -3.33 6.40
CA GLN A 19 -7.36 -4.59 5.69
C GLN A 19 -6.61 -4.42 4.37
N ALA A 20 -5.96 -5.49 3.96
CA ALA A 20 -5.34 -5.57 2.64
C ALA A 20 -5.34 -7.00 2.14
N VAL A 21 -5.28 -7.15 0.82
CA VAL A 21 -4.96 -8.43 0.21
C VAL A 21 -3.45 -8.57 0.12
N VAL A 22 -2.91 -9.62 0.73
CA VAL A 22 -1.51 -10.02 0.61
C VAL A 22 -1.38 -11.26 -0.27
N THR A 23 -0.26 -11.36 -0.98
CA THR A 23 0.02 -12.46 -1.91
C THR A 23 1.31 -13.18 -1.54
N VAL A 24 1.46 -14.44 -1.95
CA VAL A 24 2.71 -15.21 -1.73
C VAL A 24 3.92 -14.63 -2.46
N CYS A 25 3.70 -13.80 -3.49
CA CYS A 25 4.75 -13.03 -4.16
C CYS A 25 5.11 -11.72 -3.42
N SER A 26 4.76 -11.61 -2.14
CA SER A 26 5.09 -10.49 -1.26
C SER A 26 4.50 -9.14 -1.67
N HIS A 27 3.32 -9.10 -2.29
CA HIS A 27 2.63 -7.85 -2.57
C HIS A 27 1.43 -7.63 -1.63
N ALA A 28 1.33 -6.43 -1.07
CA ALA A 28 0.20 -5.90 -0.31
C ALA A 28 -0.64 -4.95 -1.19
N ILE A 29 -1.94 -5.21 -1.29
CA ILE A 29 -2.86 -4.55 -2.24
C ILE A 29 -4.10 -4.09 -1.47
N CYS A 30 -4.52 -2.83 -1.64
CA CYS A 30 -5.75 -2.34 -1.01
C CYS A 30 -6.98 -3.04 -1.59
N LEU A 31 -8.08 -3.09 -0.83
CA LEU A 31 -9.29 -3.80 -1.25
C LEU A 31 -9.87 -3.29 -2.58
N GLU A 32 -9.78 -1.98 -2.85
CA GLU A 32 -10.26 -1.39 -4.10
C GLU A 32 -9.43 -1.85 -5.31
N CYS A 33 -8.10 -1.86 -5.19
CA CYS A 33 -7.23 -2.39 -6.23
C CYS A 33 -7.40 -3.89 -6.40
N ALA A 34 -7.56 -4.65 -5.31
CA ALA A 34 -7.80 -6.09 -5.37
C ALA A 34 -9.09 -6.39 -6.16
N LYS A 35 -10.17 -5.68 -5.84
CA LYS A 35 -11.46 -5.80 -6.54
C LYS A 35 -11.32 -5.42 -8.02
N SER A 36 -10.69 -4.28 -8.32
CA SER A 36 -10.49 -3.78 -9.68
C SER A 36 -9.62 -4.71 -10.54
N ASN A 37 -8.74 -5.49 -9.92
CA ASN A 37 -7.89 -6.47 -10.58
C ASN A 37 -8.45 -7.91 -10.52
N GLY A 38 -9.73 -8.07 -10.15
CA GLY A 38 -10.44 -9.34 -10.27
C GLY A 38 -10.19 -10.35 -9.15
N PHE A 39 -9.59 -9.96 -8.02
CA PHE A 39 -9.44 -10.85 -6.86
C PHE A 39 -10.78 -11.19 -6.16
N ALA A 40 -11.86 -10.47 -6.49
CA ALA A 40 -13.21 -10.81 -6.06
C ALA A 40 -13.92 -11.84 -6.98
N ALA A 41 -13.31 -12.17 -8.13
CA ALA A 41 -13.83 -13.17 -9.06
C ALA A 41 -13.35 -14.58 -8.70
N GLN A 42 -13.74 -15.58 -9.49
CA GLN A 42 -13.23 -16.93 -9.31
C GLN A 42 -11.81 -17.06 -9.88
N ALA A 43 -10.90 -17.63 -9.10
CA ALA A 43 -9.53 -17.93 -9.51
C ALA A 43 -9.47 -18.72 -10.85
N PRO A 44 -8.38 -18.64 -11.63
CA PRO A 44 -7.04 -18.13 -11.29
C PRO A 44 -6.93 -16.60 -11.32
N TYR A 45 -5.96 -16.08 -10.56
CA TYR A 45 -5.63 -14.65 -10.53
C TYR A 45 -4.28 -14.37 -11.17
N THR A 46 -4.02 -13.09 -11.44
CA THR A 46 -2.70 -12.60 -11.81
C THR A 46 -2.35 -11.45 -10.88
N CYS A 47 -1.16 -11.49 -10.27
CA CYS A 47 -0.71 -10.40 -9.42
C CYS A 47 -0.66 -9.09 -10.25
N PRO A 48 -1.33 -8.01 -9.84
CA PRO A 48 -1.32 -6.75 -10.58
C PRO A 48 0.03 -6.05 -10.55
N VAL A 49 0.94 -6.47 -9.66
CA VAL A 49 2.26 -5.85 -9.49
C VAL A 49 3.33 -6.58 -10.31
N CYS A 50 3.57 -7.87 -10.03
CA CYS A 50 4.63 -8.64 -10.68
C CYS A 50 4.16 -9.59 -11.79
N ARG A 51 2.85 -9.62 -12.08
CA ARG A 51 2.23 -10.50 -13.10
C ARG A 51 2.37 -12.00 -12.86
N GLN A 52 2.81 -12.42 -11.67
CA GLN A 52 2.84 -13.84 -11.30
C GLN A 52 1.41 -14.42 -11.31
N PRO A 53 1.17 -15.59 -11.94
CA PRO A 53 -0.08 -16.32 -11.81
C PRO A 53 -0.28 -16.80 -10.37
N LEU A 54 -1.49 -16.66 -9.84
CA LEU A 54 -1.84 -17.00 -8.46
C LEU A 54 -3.09 -17.88 -8.41
N SER A 55 -3.08 -18.86 -7.52
CA SER A 55 -4.26 -19.65 -7.14
C SER A 55 -5.03 -18.98 -6.00
N ALA A 56 -6.16 -19.57 -5.60
CA ALA A 56 -6.94 -19.08 -4.46
C ALA A 56 -6.17 -19.14 -3.13
N SER A 57 -5.28 -20.13 -2.94
CA SER A 57 -4.46 -20.25 -1.73
C SER A 57 -3.26 -19.30 -1.69
N ASP A 58 -2.94 -18.66 -2.81
CA ASP A 58 -1.80 -17.74 -2.93
C ASP A 58 -2.14 -16.30 -2.56
N VAL A 59 -3.40 -16.07 -2.18
CA VAL A 59 -3.99 -14.76 -1.90
C VAL A 59 -4.71 -14.84 -0.55
N CYS A 60 -4.47 -13.88 0.33
CA CYS A 60 -5.08 -13.83 1.65
C CYS A 60 -5.50 -12.39 1.98
N GLU A 61 -6.71 -12.21 2.50
CA GLU A 61 -7.11 -10.95 3.11
C GLU A 61 -6.57 -10.90 4.55
N GLN A 62 -5.84 -9.86 4.89
CA GLN A 62 -5.14 -9.71 6.16
C GLN A 62 -5.68 -8.50 6.93
N LEU A 63 -5.84 -8.68 8.25
CA LEU A 63 -6.08 -7.60 9.20
C LEU A 63 -4.75 -6.97 9.58
N LEU A 64 -4.61 -5.66 9.34
CA LEU A 64 -3.35 -4.95 9.56
C LEU A 64 -3.21 -4.47 11.00
N HIS A 65 -4.33 -4.14 11.64
CA HIS A 65 -4.39 -3.72 13.05
C HIS A 65 -5.32 -4.65 13.85
N PRO A 66 -4.91 -5.90 14.13
CA PRO A 66 -5.73 -6.82 14.91
C PRO A 66 -5.84 -6.38 16.39
N SER A 67 -6.91 -6.79 17.06
CA SER A 67 -7.10 -6.54 18.50
C SER A 67 -6.11 -7.35 19.35
N GLU A 68 -5.90 -6.95 20.60
CA GLU A 68 -5.03 -7.69 21.53
C GLU A 68 -5.54 -9.12 21.79
N GLU A 69 -6.86 -9.29 21.85
CA GLU A 69 -7.50 -10.59 21.99
C GLU A 69 -7.17 -11.48 20.79
N TRP A 70 -7.24 -10.95 19.56
CA TRP A 70 -6.87 -11.68 18.36
C TRP A 70 -5.39 -12.07 18.38
N LYS A 71 -4.49 -11.14 18.71
CA LYS A 71 -3.04 -11.40 18.78
C LYS A 71 -2.71 -12.51 19.77
N SER A 72 -3.41 -12.55 20.92
CA SER A 72 -3.19 -13.55 21.96
C SER A 72 -3.53 -14.98 21.52
N VAL A 73 -4.47 -15.14 20.59
CA VAL A 73 -4.94 -16.46 20.14
C VAL A 73 -4.43 -16.85 18.75
N ALA A 74 -3.91 -15.91 17.96
CA ALA A 74 -3.56 -16.10 16.56
C ALA A 74 -2.64 -17.31 16.27
N LEU A 75 -1.72 -17.60 17.20
CA LEU A 75 -0.76 -18.72 17.07
C LEU A 75 -0.93 -19.78 18.16
N SER A 76 -1.97 -19.68 18.98
CA SER A 76 -2.22 -20.63 20.07
C SER A 76 -2.50 -22.03 19.53
N GLY A 77 -1.88 -23.06 20.14
CA GLY A 77 -2.01 -24.47 19.72
C GLY A 77 -1.03 -24.93 18.64
N LEU A 78 -0.20 -24.03 18.08
CA LEU A 78 0.85 -24.38 17.13
C LEU A 78 2.15 -24.79 17.85
N GLY A 79 2.93 -25.68 17.22
CA GLY A 79 4.25 -26.07 17.73
C GLY A 79 5.29 -24.93 17.60
N PRO A 80 6.32 -24.87 18.46
CA PRO A 80 7.29 -23.76 18.46
C PRO A 80 7.97 -23.52 17.11
N THR A 81 8.29 -24.57 16.36
CA THR A 81 8.88 -24.45 15.02
C THR A 81 7.95 -23.71 14.06
N VAL A 82 6.66 -24.07 14.03
CA VAL A 82 5.67 -23.43 13.16
C VAL A 82 5.47 -21.97 13.55
N VAL A 83 5.42 -21.67 14.86
CA VAL A 83 5.34 -20.29 15.37
C VAL A 83 6.50 -19.44 14.85
N MET A 84 7.74 -19.95 14.97
CA MET A 84 8.94 -19.25 14.51
C MET A 84 8.96 -19.07 12.99
N GLU A 85 8.51 -20.07 12.22
CA GLU A 85 8.39 -19.97 10.76
C GLU A 85 7.37 -18.91 10.34
N CYS A 86 6.20 -18.87 10.97
CA CYS A 86 5.18 -17.86 10.74
C CYS A 86 5.71 -16.45 11.03
N ALA A 87 6.34 -16.27 12.20
CA ALA A 87 6.93 -14.99 12.58
C ALA A 87 8.03 -14.55 11.60
N GLY A 88 8.96 -15.46 11.24
CA GLY A 88 10.04 -15.17 10.31
C GLY A 88 9.55 -14.76 8.91
N ARG A 89 8.51 -15.42 8.40
CA ARG A 89 7.88 -15.05 7.12
C ARG A 89 7.18 -13.70 7.20
N ALA A 90 6.43 -13.43 8.27
CA ALA A 90 5.76 -12.15 8.49
C ALA A 90 6.77 -10.99 8.58
N LEU A 91 7.87 -11.17 9.31
CA LEU A 91 8.96 -10.19 9.40
C LEU A 91 9.64 -9.97 8.05
N SER A 92 9.92 -11.04 7.30
CA SER A 92 10.53 -10.94 5.97
C SER A 92 9.64 -10.16 5.00
N PHE A 93 8.33 -10.41 5.04
CA PHE A 93 7.35 -9.66 4.27
C PHE A 93 7.39 -8.18 4.63
N TRP A 94 7.36 -7.85 5.92
CA TRP A 94 7.43 -6.47 6.39
C TRP A 94 8.70 -5.75 5.95
N SER A 95 9.87 -6.39 6.12
CA SER A 95 11.15 -5.85 5.68
C SER A 95 11.19 -5.57 4.18
N TYR A 96 10.61 -6.46 3.37
CA TYR A 96 10.48 -6.26 1.93
C TYR A 96 9.62 -5.03 1.60
N GLN A 97 8.48 -4.84 2.29
CA GLN A 97 7.64 -3.65 2.09
C GLN A 97 8.38 -2.36 2.47
N MET A 98 9.09 -2.34 3.60
CA MET A 98 9.83 -1.16 4.03
C MET A 98 10.92 -0.79 3.01
N ALA A 99 11.67 -1.78 2.51
CA ALA A 99 12.69 -1.55 1.49
C ALA A 99 12.10 -0.98 0.19
N ASN A 100 11.00 -1.56 -0.30
CA ASN A 100 10.33 -1.08 -1.51
C ASN A 100 9.84 0.36 -1.33
N GLN A 101 9.22 0.69 -0.21
CA GLN A 101 8.65 2.03 0.04
C GLN A 101 9.73 3.10 0.26
N MET A 102 10.87 2.75 0.85
CA MET A 102 12.02 3.66 0.96
C MET A 102 12.67 3.94 -0.41
N SER A 103 12.62 2.98 -1.34
CA SER A 103 13.19 3.16 -2.69
C SER A 103 12.35 4.06 -3.60
N VAL A 104 11.06 4.23 -3.28
CA VAL A 104 10.18 5.17 -3.98
C VAL A 104 10.45 6.58 -3.45
N PRO A 105 10.89 7.53 -4.30
CA PRO A 105 11.09 8.91 -3.88
C PRO A 105 9.78 9.46 -3.31
N GLN A 106 9.80 9.91 -2.05
CA GLN A 106 8.68 10.64 -1.49
C GLN A 106 8.43 11.89 -2.34
N PRO A 107 7.18 12.20 -2.74
CA PRO A 107 6.90 13.48 -3.36
C PRO A 107 7.30 14.57 -2.37
N GLN A 108 8.31 15.37 -2.74
CA GLN A 108 8.68 16.53 -1.95
C GLN A 108 7.46 17.45 -1.88
N PRO A 109 7.06 17.96 -0.69
CA PRO A 109 6.06 19.01 -0.65
C PRO A 109 6.58 20.14 -1.53
N ALA A 110 5.80 20.50 -2.55
CA ALA A 110 6.13 21.62 -3.41
C ALA A 110 6.41 22.81 -2.49
N LEU A 111 7.68 23.24 -2.42
CA LEU A 111 8.04 24.45 -1.71
C LEU A 111 7.22 25.55 -2.37
N LEU A 112 6.20 26.02 -1.66
CA LEU A 112 5.34 27.11 -2.10
C LEU A 112 6.28 28.32 -2.23
N GLY A 113 6.71 28.58 -3.46
CA GLY A 113 7.66 29.63 -3.78
C GLY A 113 7.13 30.96 -3.28
N SER A 114 7.78 31.50 -2.26
CA SER A 114 7.62 32.89 -1.84
C SER A 114 8.18 33.78 -2.94
N SER A 115 7.32 34.27 -3.82
CA SER A 115 7.62 35.38 -4.70
C SER A 115 6.36 36.19 -4.97
N LEU A 116 6.07 37.12 -4.07
CA LEU A 116 5.31 38.32 -4.40
C LEU A 116 6.32 39.40 -4.82
N PRO A 117 6.23 39.88 -6.07
CA PRO A 117 6.44 41.30 -6.31
C PRO A 117 5.11 42.03 -6.50
N MET A 118 5.08 43.18 -5.87
CA MET A 118 4.06 44.20 -5.87
C MET A 118 4.08 44.98 -7.20
N GLU A 119 2.87 45.28 -7.70
CA GLU A 119 2.50 46.38 -8.61
C GLU A 119 2.95 46.37 -10.09
N ALA A 120 1.95 46.31 -10.98
CA ALA A 120 1.84 47.25 -12.10
C ALA A 120 0.35 47.42 -12.50
N HIS A 121 -0.25 48.51 -12.03
CA HIS A 121 -1.45 49.09 -12.62
C HIS A 121 -1.15 49.51 -14.07
N ALA A 122 -1.95 49.06 -15.03
CA ALA A 122 -2.10 49.75 -16.32
C ALA A 122 -3.50 49.51 -16.90
N LYS A 123 -4.26 50.62 -16.94
CA LYS A 123 -5.55 50.85 -17.59
C LYS A 123 -5.70 50.14 -18.95
N CYS A 124 -6.81 49.45 -19.13
CA CYS A 124 -7.39 49.26 -20.47
C CYS A 124 -8.47 50.33 -20.68
N GLU A 125 -8.05 51.48 -21.22
CA GLU A 125 -8.96 52.50 -21.74
C GLU A 125 -9.52 52.02 -23.09
N ARG A 126 -10.85 51.99 -23.18
CA ARG A 126 -11.59 51.81 -24.42
C ARG A 126 -11.54 53.12 -25.22
N THR A 127 -10.95 53.08 -26.42
CA THR A 127 -11.28 54.03 -27.49
C THR A 127 -10.98 53.45 -28.88
N ALA A 128 -12.05 53.33 -29.67
CA ALA A 128 -12.23 53.55 -31.11
C ALA A 128 -11.36 52.79 -32.14
N ALA A 129 -12.04 51.95 -32.94
CA ALA A 129 -12.28 52.22 -34.36
C ALA A 129 -13.64 51.60 -34.77
#